data_AF-A0A1I0T207-F1
#
_entry.id   AF-A0A1I0T207-F1
#
_cell.length_a   1.000
_cell.length_b   1.000
_cell.length_c   1.000
_cell.angle_alpha   90.00
_cell.angle_beta   90.00
_cell.angle_gamma   90.00
#
_symmetry.space_group_name_H-M   'P 1'
#
loop_
_entity.id
_entity.type
_entity.pdbx_description
1 polymer ?
#
loop_
_entity_poly.entity_id
_entity_poly.type
_entity_poly.pdbx_seq_one_letter_code
_entity_poly.pdbx_strand_id
1 'polypeptide(L)' 'MRIFWTFFWTFLLINMVTYVVSSMIGVAYHFSTGTTLAVIATVLIIAIAQLIPNDPVHH' A
#
# COMPACT_ATOMS: atom_id res chain seq x y z
N MET A 1 -13.57 10.38 1.11
CA MET A 1 -12.74 10.23 2.34
C MET A 1 -11.99 8.90 2.38
N ARG A 2 -12.65 7.75 2.14
CA ARG A 2 -12.03 6.41 2.19
C ARG A 2 -10.78 6.26 1.30
N ILE A 3 -10.84 6.65 0.03
CA ILE A 3 -9.73 6.48 -0.93
C ILE A 3 -8.49 7.28 -0.54
N PHE A 4 -8.65 8.54 -0.12
CA PHE A 4 -7.54 9.36 0.36
C PHE A 4 -6.84 8.72 1.56
N TRP A 5 -7.62 8.20 2.51
CA TRP A 5 -7.10 7.55 3.70
C TRP A 5 -6.41 6.22 3.37
N THR A 6 -6.96 5.43 2.44
CA THR A 6 -6.31 4.22 1.92
C THR A 6 -4.94 4.55 1.33
N PHE A 7 -4.87 5.54 0.43
CA PHE A 7 -3.60 5.97 -0.15
C PHE A 7 -2.61 6.44 0.92
N PHE A 8 -3.04 7.30 1.85
CA PHE A 8 -2.18 7.84 2.90
C PHE A 8 -1.53 6.75 3.76
N TRP A 9 -2.33 5.78 4.24
CA TRP A 9 -1.80 4.69 5.05
C TRP A 9 -0.95 3.71 4.24
N THR A 10 -1.39 3.34 3.04
CA THR A 10 -0.60 2.48 2.16
C THR A 10 0.75 3.12 1.86
N PHE A 11 0.79 4.42 1.60
CA PHE A 11 2.03 5.16 1.37
C PHE A 11 2.97 5.12 2.57
N LEU A 12 2.46 5.40 3.77
CA LEU A 12 3.28 5.39 4.99
C LEU A 12 3.84 3.99 5.28
N LEU A 13 2.98 2.97 5.21
CA LEU A 13 3.35 1.58 5.49
C LEU A 13 4.35 1.03 4.47
N ILE A 14 4.16 1.30 3.18
CA ILE A 14 5.09 0.81 2.14
C ILE A 14 6.46 1.47 2.26
N ASN A 15 6.54 2.76 2.58
CA ASN A 15 7.84 3.41 2.82
C ASN A 15 8.55 2.79 4.04
N MET A 16 7.82 2.51 5.12
CA MET A 16 8.38 1.81 6.30
C MET A 16 8.86 0.39 5.96
N VAL A 17 8.07 -0.39 5.21
CA VAL A 17 8.49 -1.73 4.76
C VAL A 17 9.73 -1.64 3.89
N THR A 18 9.76 -0.70 2.94
CA THR A 18 10.92 -0.51 2.05
C THR A 18 12.17 -0.16 2.85
N TYR A 19 12.05 0.69 3.86
CA TYR A 19 13.14 1.02 4.78
C TYR A 19 13.62 -0.21 5.56
N VAL A 20 12.71 -0.98 6.15
CA VAL A 20 13.03 -2.19 6.91
C VAL A 20 13.74 -3.21 6.02
N VAL A 21 13.21 -3.49 4.83
CA VAL A 21 13.82 -4.42 3.87
C VAL A 21 15.20 -3.94 3.45
N SER A 22 15.35 -2.64 3.14
CA SER A 22 16.66 -2.07 2.78
C SER A 22 17.68 -2.25 3.90
N SER A 23 17.27 -2.04 5.15
CA SER A 23 18.09 -2.28 6.34
C SER A 23 18.46 -3.76 6.50
N MET A 24 17.52 -4.68 6.29
CA MET A 24 17.75 -6.13 6.40
C MET A 24 18.74 -6.66 5.37
N ILE A 25 18.73 -6.11 4.15
CA ILE A 25 19.62 -6.52 3.06
C ILE A 25 20.88 -5.66 2.96
N GLY A 26 21.07 -4.70 3.87
CA GLY A 26 22.25 -3.84 3.93
C GLY A 26 22.40 -2.84 2.78
N VAL A 27 21.30 -2.44 2.13
CA VAL A 27 21.32 -1.44 1.04
C VAL A 27 20.76 -0.10 1.48
N ALA A 28 21.12 0.96 0.76
CA ALA A 28 20.59 2.29 1.02
C ALA A 28 19.10 2.38 0.72
N TYR A 29 18.37 3.08 1.59
CA TYR A 29 16.97 3.39 1.36
C TYR A 29 16.82 4.46 0.27
N HIS A 30 15.99 4.18 -0.74
CA HIS A 30 15.63 5.11 -1.79
C HIS A 30 14.14 5.46 -1.74
N PHE A 31 13.83 6.73 -1.45
CA PHE A 31 12.46 7.23 -1.35
C PHE A 31 11.65 7.08 -2.67
N SER A 32 12.32 7.19 -3.83
CA SER A 32 11.69 7.00 -5.14
C SER A 32 11.17 5.57 -5.32
N THR A 33 11.94 4.58 -4.88
CA THR A 33 11.54 3.16 -4.90
C THR A 33 10.33 2.93 -3.99
N GLY A 34 10.40 3.40 -2.74
CA GLY A 34 9.29 3.28 -1.79
C GLY A 34 8.01 3.96 -2.28
N THR A 35 8.13 5.16 -2.86
CA THR A 35 7.00 5.90 -3.44
C THR A 35 6.39 5.19 -4.64
N THR A 36 7.21 4.66 -5.54
CA THR A 36 6.73 3.90 -6.72
C THR A 36 5.96 2.65 -6.29
N LEU A 37 6.52 1.89 -5.34
CA LEU A 37 5.85 0.72 -4.77
C LEU A 37 4.55 1.09 -4.05
N ALA A 38 4.50 2.22 -3.35
CA ALA A 38 3.30 2.68 -2.65
C ALA A 38 2.15 2.99 -3.61
N VAL A 39 2.45 3.62 -4.75
CA VAL A 39 1.46 3.92 -5.79
C VAL A 39 0.92 2.61 -6.38
N ILE A 40 1.80 1.69 -6.75
CA ILE A 40 1.41 0.37 -7.28
C ILE A 40 0.53 -0.39 -6.27
N ALA A 41 0.94 -0.46 -5.01
CA ALA A 41 0.20 -1.13 -3.95
C ALA A 41 -1.18 -0.51 -3.73
N THR A 42 -1.28 0.82 -3.76
CA THR A 42 -2.58 1.51 -3.60
C THR A 42 -3.54 1.14 -4.72
N VAL A 43 -3.07 1.14 -5.97
CA VAL A 43 -3.89 0.75 -7.14
C VAL A 43 -4.37 -0.69 -7.00
N LEU A 44 -3.49 -1.62 -6.58
CA LEU A 44 -3.86 -3.02 -6.34
C LEU A 44 -4.92 -3.16 -5.24
N ILE A 45 -4.75 -2.46 -4.11
CA ILE A 45 -5.71 -2.50 -2.99
C ILE A 45 -7.09 -2.01 -3.45
N ILE A 46 -7.14 -0.92 -4.23
CA ILE A 46 -8.40 -0.40 -4.76
C ILE A 46 -9.02 -1.40 -5.74
N ALA A 47 -8.23 -1.98 -6.65
CA ALA A 47 -8.73 -2.96 -7.60
C ALA A 47 -9.32 -4.20 -6.90
N ILE A 48 -8.60 -4.75 -5.91
CA ILE A 48 -9.06 -5.89 -5.11
C ILE A 48 -10.35 -5.54 -4.36
N ALA A 49 -10.42 -4.36 -3.76
CA ALA A 49 -11.61 -3.91 -3.04
C ALA A 49 -12.84 -3.71 -3.95
N GLN A 50 -12.66 -3.54 -5.25
CA GLN A 50 -13.75 -3.52 -6.24
C GLN A 50 -14.15 -4.92 -6.71
N LEU A 51 -13.21 -5.88 -6.69
CA LEU A 51 -13.49 -7.27 -7.06
C LEU A 51 -14.25 -8.04 -5.98
N ILE A 52 -14.06 -7.71 -4.70
CA ILE A 52 -14.75 -8.38 -3.60
C ILE A 52 -16.23 -7.94 -3.59
N PRO A 53 -17.18 -8.86 -3.83
CA PRO A 53 -18.60 -8.55 -3.72
C PRO A 53 -18.92 -8.15 -2.29
N ASN A 54 -19.62 -7.03 -2.12
CA ASN A 54 -19.99 -6.51 -0.81
C ASN A 54 -21.51 -6.66 -0.61
N ASP A 55 -22.03 -7.85 -0.94
CA ASP A 55 -23.43 -8.16 -0.73
C ASP A 55 -23.71 -8.21 0.78
N PRO A 56 -24.79 -7.56 1.26
CA PRO A 56 -25.14 -7.64 2.66
C PRO A 56 -25.41 -9.10 3.03
N VAL A 57 -24.67 -9.61 4.01
CA VAL A 57 -24.95 -10.91 4.61
C VAL A 57 -26.34 -10.79 5.25
N HIS A 58 -27.34 -11.39 4.61
CA HIS A 58 -28.68 -11.50 5.19
C HIS A 58 -28.55 -12.33 6.47
N HIS A 59 -28.66 -11.65 7.61
CA HIS A 59 -28.92 -12.28 8.90
C HIS A 59 -30.40 -12.64 9.03
#